data_AF-A0A2E0VRA9-F1
#
_entry.id   AF-A0A2E0VRA9-F1
#
_cell.length_a   1.000
_cell.length_b   1.000
_cell.length_c   1.000
_cell.angle_alpha   90.00
_cell.angle_beta   90.00
_cell.angle_gamma   90.00
#
_symmetry.space_group_name_H-M   'P 1'
#
loop_
_entity.id
_entity.type
_entity.pdbx_description
1 polymer ?
#
loop_
_entity_poly.entity_id
_entity_poly.type
_entity_poly.pdbx_seq_one_letter_code
_entity_poly.pdbx_strand_id
1 'polypeptide(L)'
;MIFIIATAFSPRRSKQFFALARQLLTTAFMKIKLPSLIFVVLAGFYLVPSCTNDVLPEPEIQSQCDTMVVTYDAVVKDIIDNSCAYAGCHSPGGIGVGNYDSYDGLLPILDNGLFESRVVTQKDDPALGMPPNSSIYPESIKDDLTEEELLLIQCWLLAGYPKN
;
A
#
# COMPACT_ATOMS: atom_id res chain seq x y z
N MET A 1 -11.53 52.92 20.28
CA MET A 1 -11.57 51.58 20.89
C MET A 1 -11.09 50.61 19.82
N ILE A 2 -9.81 50.30 19.59
CA ILE A 2 -8.76 49.70 20.47
C ILE A 2 -9.39 48.55 21.25
N PHE A 3 -9.15 47.27 20.93
CA PHE A 3 -7.87 46.56 21.04
C PHE A 3 -7.65 45.48 19.97
N ILE A 4 -6.47 45.55 19.33
CA ILE A 4 -5.80 44.45 18.63
C ILE A 4 -4.98 43.69 19.70
N ILE A 5 -5.20 42.40 19.89
CA ILE A 5 -4.34 41.57 20.76
C ILE A 5 -3.28 40.92 19.88
N ALA A 6 -2.14 41.59 19.78
CA ALA A 6 -0.90 41.03 19.26
C ALA A 6 -0.32 40.07 20.32
N THR A 7 -0.24 38.78 20.00
CA THR A 7 0.51 37.81 20.80
C THR A 7 2.00 37.99 20.54
N ALA A 8 2.69 38.59 21.53
CA ALA A 8 4.11 38.87 21.49
C ALA A 8 4.94 37.58 21.52
N PHE A 9 5.68 37.36 20.44
CA PHE A 9 6.78 36.41 20.34
C PHE A 9 7.96 36.92 21.20
N SER A 10 8.34 36.18 22.25
CA SER A 10 9.46 36.53 23.14
C SER A 10 10.65 35.60 22.91
N PRO A 11 11.77 36.06 22.31
CA PRO A 11 12.97 35.27 22.11
C PRO A 11 14.00 35.61 23.19
N ARG A 12 13.81 35.13 24.44
CA ARG A 12 14.75 35.46 25.53
C ARG A 12 14.96 34.36 26.57
N ARG A 13 14.98 33.08 26.16
CA ARG A 13 15.24 31.97 27.08
C ARG A 13 16.14 30.84 26.57
N SER A 14 17.02 31.09 25.60
CA SER A 14 17.91 30.05 25.04
C SER A 14 19.36 30.10 25.52
N LYS A 15 19.81 31.13 26.25
CA LYS A 15 21.25 31.29 26.56
C LYS A 15 21.71 30.73 27.91
N GLN A 16 20.81 30.30 28.80
CA GLN A 16 21.20 29.72 30.10
C GLN A 16 21.12 28.19 30.17
N PHE A 17 20.41 27.52 29.26
CA PHE A 17 20.38 26.05 29.24
C PHE A 17 21.64 25.41 28.62
N PHE A 18 22.36 26.13 27.75
CA PHE A 18 23.57 25.61 27.10
C PHE A 18 24.83 25.60 27.98
N ALA A 19 24.83 26.28 29.14
CA ALA A 19 26.01 26.38 29.99
C ALA A 19 26.14 25.24 31.03
N LEU A 20 25.05 24.55 31.36
CA LEU A 20 25.07 23.45 32.34
C LEU A 20 25.23 22.05 31.70
N ALA A 21 24.89 21.90 30.42
CA ALA A 21 25.09 20.63 29.70
C ALA A 21 26.56 20.36 29.29
N ARG A 22 27.44 21.37 29.39
CA ARG A 22 28.85 21.25 28.98
C ARG A 22 29.78 20.75 30.09
N GLN A 23 29.34 20.71 31.35
CA GLN A 23 30.18 20.28 32.48
C GLN A 23 29.96 18.83 32.94
N LEU A 24 28.96 18.13 32.40
CA LEU A 24 28.71 16.72 32.72
C LEU A 24 29.28 15.73 31.70
N LEU A 25 29.82 16.21 30.57
CA LEU A 25 30.32 15.36 29.47
C LEU A 25 31.85 15.19 29.41
N THR A 26 32.63 15.83 30.29
CA THR A 26 34.12 15.84 30.17
C THR A 26 34.89 15.02 31.20
N THR A 27 34.26 14.27 32.12
CA THR A 27 35.01 13.48 33.13
C THR A 27 34.85 11.96 33.04
N ALA A 28 34.11 11.43 32.06
CA ALA A 28 33.92 9.98 31.91
C ALA A 28 34.72 9.31 30.77
N PHE A 29 35.59 10.03 30.05
CA PHE A 29 36.21 9.50 28.83
C PHE A 29 37.67 9.01 28.93
N MET A 30 38.34 9.05 30.08
CA MET A 30 39.79 8.80 30.07
C MET A 30 40.35 8.00 31.25
N LYS A 31 39.93 6.73 31.40
CA LYS A 31 40.73 5.65 32.02
C LYS A 31 40.44 4.24 31.46
N ILE A 32 39.85 4.12 30.27
CA ILE A 32 39.61 2.80 29.67
C ILE A 32 40.92 2.33 29.02
N LYS A 33 41.56 1.31 29.60
CA LYS A 33 42.83 0.77 29.08
C LYS A 33 42.61 0.17 27.68
N LEU A 34 43.53 0.46 26.77
CA LEU A 34 43.55 -0.02 25.37
C LEU A 34 43.17 -1.51 25.16
N PRO A 35 43.57 -2.49 26.01
CA PRO A 35 43.09 -3.88 25.88
C PRO A 35 41.60 -4.08 26.21
N SER A 36 41.02 -3.22 27.05
CA SER A 36 39.60 -3.27 27.44
C SER A 36 38.68 -2.70 26.35
N LEU A 37 39.19 -1.78 25.51
CA LEU A 37 38.46 -1.23 24.36
C LEU A 37 38.33 -2.27 23.24
N ILE A 38 39.40 -3.06 23.01
CA ILE A 38 39.44 -4.15 22.03
C ILE A 38 38.40 -5.23 22.38
N PHE A 39 38.24 -5.55 23.67
CA PHE A 39 37.27 -6.56 24.13
C PHE A 39 35.81 -6.13 23.89
N VAL A 40 35.49 -4.84 24.05
CA VAL A 40 34.14 -4.30 23.80
C VAL A 40 33.80 -4.24 22.32
N VAL A 41 34.78 -3.92 21.46
CA VAL A 41 34.58 -3.90 19.99
C VAL A 41 34.45 -5.32 19.42
N LEU A 42 35.25 -6.28 19.89
CA LEU A 42 35.10 -7.69 19.51
C LEU A 42 33.76 -8.26 19.99
N ALA A 43 33.36 -7.98 21.24
CA ALA A 43 32.06 -8.42 21.76
C ALA A 43 30.87 -7.81 21.01
N GLY A 44 30.98 -6.56 20.56
CA GLY A 44 29.94 -5.90 19.75
C GLY A 44 29.78 -6.44 18.34
N PHE A 45 30.85 -7.01 17.75
CA PHE A 45 30.82 -7.60 16.40
C PHE A 45 30.07 -8.95 16.36
N TYR A 46 29.92 -9.64 17.49
CA TYR A 46 29.18 -10.90 17.57
C TYR A 46 27.66 -10.75 17.70
N LEU A 47 27.14 -9.50 17.77
CA LEU A 47 25.71 -9.23 17.89
C LEU A 47 25.04 -8.85 16.57
N VAL A 48 25.69 -9.08 15.42
CA VAL A 48 24.98 -8.97 14.14
C VAL A 48 23.90 -10.06 14.07
N PRO A 49 22.61 -9.71 13.95
CA PRO A 49 21.59 -10.70 13.67
C PRO A 49 21.93 -11.36 12.33
N SER A 50 22.05 -12.69 12.34
CA SER A 50 22.17 -13.47 11.12
C SER A 50 20.84 -13.37 10.36
N CYS A 51 20.78 -12.52 9.35
CA CYS A 51 19.68 -12.55 8.38
C CYS A 51 19.79 -13.88 7.61
N THR A 52 18.93 -14.84 7.93
CA THR A 52 18.69 -15.99 7.06
C THR A 52 17.91 -15.49 5.85
N ASN A 53 18.42 -15.74 4.65
CA ASN A 53 17.66 -15.53 3.42
C ASN A 53 16.74 -16.74 3.26
N ASP A 54 15.67 -16.76 4.05
CA ASP A 54 14.63 -17.78 3.91
C ASP A 54 13.90 -17.48 2.60
N VAL A 55 14.15 -18.32 1.58
CA VAL A 55 13.38 -18.30 0.33
C VAL A 55 11.97 -18.74 0.69
N LEU A 56 11.06 -17.77 0.76
CA LEU A 56 9.65 -18.09 0.90
C LEU A 56 9.21 -18.89 -0.34
N PRO A 57 8.38 -19.93 -0.18
CA PRO A 57 7.71 -20.54 -1.31
C PRO A 57 6.99 -19.47 -2.10
N GLU A 58 7.14 -19.51 -3.43
CA GLU A 58 6.44 -18.61 -4.33
C GLU A 58 4.92 -18.75 -4.12
N PRO A 59 4.14 -17.67 -4.02
CA PRO A 59 2.70 -17.77 -3.93
C PRO A 59 2.13 -18.55 -5.12
N GLU A 60 1.21 -19.47 -4.86
CA GLU A 60 0.65 -20.39 -5.89
C GLU A 60 0.08 -19.67 -7.11
N ILE A 61 -0.42 -18.44 -6.94
CA ILE A 61 -0.93 -17.59 -8.03
C ILE A 61 0.19 -17.14 -8.98
N GLN A 62 1.37 -16.79 -8.47
CA GLN A 62 2.48 -16.30 -9.30
C GLN A 62 2.88 -17.34 -10.35
N SER A 63 3.00 -18.60 -9.94
CA SER A 63 3.33 -19.71 -10.85
C SER A 63 2.32 -19.91 -11.99
N GLN A 64 1.05 -19.56 -11.77
CA GLN A 64 0.00 -19.64 -12.79
C GLN A 64 0.11 -18.47 -13.77
N CYS A 65 0.47 -17.29 -13.26
CA CYS A 65 0.60 -16.06 -14.03
C CYS A 65 1.86 -16.00 -14.90
N ASP A 66 2.95 -16.67 -14.53
CA ASP A 66 4.23 -16.61 -15.26
C ASP A 66 4.14 -17.10 -16.72
N THR A 67 3.12 -17.90 -17.03
CA THR A 67 2.87 -18.42 -18.38
C THR A 67 1.86 -17.60 -19.17
N MET A 68 1.22 -16.60 -18.54
CA MET A 68 0.14 -15.81 -19.12
C MET A 68 0.61 -14.38 -19.40
N VAL A 69 0.35 -13.89 -20.60
CA VAL A 69 0.46 -12.46 -20.91
C VAL A 69 -0.95 -11.89 -20.86
N VAL A 70 -1.30 -11.32 -19.71
CA VAL A 70 -2.62 -10.71 -19.49
C VAL A 70 -2.49 -9.19 -19.54
N THR A 71 -3.26 -8.56 -20.42
CA THR A 71 -3.28 -7.11 -20.60
C THR A 71 -4.71 -6.60 -20.63
N TYR A 72 -4.89 -5.30 -20.42
CA TYR A 72 -6.22 -4.68 -20.45
C TYR A 72 -6.92 -4.91 -21.78
N ASP A 73 -6.26 -4.54 -22.89
CA ASP A 73 -6.85 -4.60 -24.23
C ASP A 73 -7.08 -6.05 -24.71
N ALA A 74 -6.31 -7.03 -24.21
CA ALA A 74 -6.41 -8.41 -24.67
C ALA A 74 -7.50 -9.23 -23.98
N VAL A 75 -7.68 -9.05 -22.66
CA VAL A 75 -8.55 -9.95 -21.86
C VAL A 75 -9.31 -9.20 -20.76
N VAL A 76 -8.64 -8.32 -20.02
CA VAL A 76 -9.26 -7.73 -18.82
C VAL A 76 -10.39 -6.76 -19.15
N LYS A 77 -10.31 -6.05 -20.28
CA LYS A 77 -11.39 -5.16 -20.71
C LYS A 77 -12.71 -5.92 -20.85
N ASP A 78 -12.70 -7.13 -21.41
CA ASP A 78 -13.92 -7.92 -21.57
C ASP A 78 -14.50 -8.33 -20.20
N ILE A 79 -13.65 -8.67 -19.23
CA ILE A 79 -14.09 -8.98 -17.86
C ILE A 79 -14.74 -7.76 -17.21
N ILE A 80 -14.09 -6.59 -17.33
CA ILE A 80 -14.56 -5.32 -16.78
C ILE A 80 -15.89 -4.90 -17.42
N ASP A 81 -16.00 -4.94 -18.75
CA ASP A 81 -17.22 -4.55 -19.47
C ASP A 81 -18.40 -5.46 -19.10
N ASN A 82 -18.17 -6.76 -18.94
CA ASN A 82 -19.22 -7.74 -18.66
C ASN A 82 -19.57 -7.88 -17.17
N SER A 83 -18.75 -7.37 -16.25
CA SER A 83 -18.94 -7.56 -14.81
C SER A 83 -19.02 -6.26 -14.01
N CYS A 84 -18.56 -5.13 -14.56
CA CYS A 84 -18.41 -3.88 -13.81
C CYS A 84 -18.91 -2.65 -14.57
N ALA A 85 -18.42 -2.44 -15.81
CA ALA A 85 -18.63 -1.24 -16.62
C ALA A 85 -19.92 -1.32 -17.44
N TYR A 86 -21.04 -1.53 -16.75
CA TYR A 86 -22.37 -1.52 -17.35
C TYR A 86 -23.21 -0.36 -16.81
N ALA A 87 -24.26 -0.02 -17.56
CA ALA A 87 -25.17 1.06 -17.23
C ALA A 87 -25.79 0.82 -15.85
N GLY A 88 -25.63 1.80 -14.95
CA GLY A 88 -26.13 1.73 -13.57
C GLY A 88 -25.04 1.56 -12.51
N CYS A 89 -23.88 0.98 -12.84
CA CYS A 89 -22.78 0.75 -11.88
C CYS A 89 -21.54 1.57 -12.21
N HIS A 90 -20.56 1.04 -12.95
CA HIS A 90 -19.28 1.72 -13.25
C HIS A 90 -19.18 2.24 -14.70
N SER A 91 -20.29 2.71 -15.24
CA SER A 91 -20.36 3.42 -16.52
C SER A 91 -20.81 4.87 -16.27
N PRO A 92 -20.63 5.84 -17.20
CA PRO A 92 -21.00 7.24 -16.98
C PRO A 92 -22.44 7.40 -16.48
N GLY A 93 -22.57 8.00 -15.28
CA GLY A 93 -23.87 8.21 -14.63
C GLY A 93 -24.38 7.03 -13.79
N GLY A 94 -23.60 5.95 -13.65
CA GLY A 94 -23.86 4.88 -12.69
C GLY A 94 -23.61 5.29 -11.23
N ILE A 95 -24.04 4.44 -10.31
CA ILE A 95 -23.91 4.66 -8.86
C ILE A 95 -22.50 4.40 -8.33
N GLY A 96 -21.71 3.62 -9.07
CA GLY A 96 -20.35 3.25 -8.74
C GLY A 96 -19.39 4.43 -8.89
N VAL A 97 -18.37 4.48 -8.03
CA VAL A 97 -17.31 5.49 -8.15
C VAL A 97 -16.37 5.10 -9.29
N GLY A 98 -16.08 6.05 -10.17
CA GLY A 98 -15.19 5.86 -11.31
C GLY A 98 -15.90 5.41 -12.59
N ASN A 99 -15.29 5.70 -13.74
CA ASN A 99 -15.78 5.28 -15.05
C ASN A 99 -14.84 4.20 -15.58
N TYR A 100 -15.34 2.97 -15.72
CA TYR A 100 -14.53 1.82 -16.10
C TYR A 100 -14.64 1.47 -17.60
N ASP A 101 -15.35 2.29 -18.39
CA ASP A 101 -15.47 2.12 -19.84
C ASP A 101 -14.11 2.21 -20.59
N SER A 102 -13.06 2.69 -19.91
CA SER A 102 -11.70 2.83 -20.46
C SER A 102 -10.63 2.58 -19.41
N TYR A 103 -9.45 2.14 -19.86
CA TYR A 103 -8.26 1.99 -19.03
C TYR A 103 -7.92 3.26 -18.24
N ASP A 104 -7.92 4.42 -18.91
CA ASP A 104 -7.56 5.70 -18.28
C ASP A 104 -8.56 6.12 -17.19
N GLY A 105 -9.84 5.75 -17.34
CA GLY A 105 -10.86 5.97 -16.33
C GLY A 105 -10.73 5.04 -15.12
N LEU A 106 -10.14 3.86 -15.31
CA LEU A 106 -9.88 2.87 -14.26
C LEU A 106 -8.60 3.16 -13.46
N LEU A 107 -7.58 3.75 -14.09
CA LEU A 107 -6.27 4.07 -13.50
C LEU A 107 -6.32 4.71 -12.10
N PRO A 108 -7.14 5.75 -11.82
CA PRO A 108 -7.17 6.35 -10.50
C PRO A 108 -7.57 5.39 -9.38
N ILE A 109 -8.39 4.36 -9.69
CA ILE A 109 -8.86 3.35 -8.75
C ILE A 109 -7.86 2.19 -8.62
N LEU A 110 -7.09 1.92 -9.68
CA LEU A 110 -5.95 1.01 -9.62
C LEU A 110 -4.84 1.60 -8.75
N ASP A 111 -4.44 2.83 -9.02
CA ASP A 111 -3.32 3.52 -8.37
C ASP A 111 -3.52 3.75 -6.87
N ASN A 112 -4.78 3.88 -6.43
CA ASN A 112 -5.11 4.05 -5.02
C ASN A 112 -5.38 2.71 -4.30
N GLY A 113 -5.24 1.57 -4.99
CA GLY A 113 -5.41 0.22 -4.45
C GLY A 113 -6.85 -0.19 -4.15
N LEU A 114 -7.84 0.66 -4.43
CA LEU A 114 -9.24 0.32 -4.16
C LEU A 114 -9.72 -0.83 -5.04
N PHE A 115 -9.25 -0.92 -6.29
CA PHE A 115 -9.64 -2.01 -7.18
C PHE A 115 -9.28 -3.38 -6.59
N GLU A 116 -8.00 -3.58 -6.25
CA GLU A 116 -7.52 -4.83 -5.63
C GLU A 116 -8.24 -5.09 -4.29
N SER A 117 -8.44 -4.04 -3.48
CA SER A 117 -9.13 -4.16 -2.20
C SER A 117 -10.55 -4.70 -2.35
N ARG A 118 -11.31 -4.26 -3.37
CA ARG A 118 -12.70 -4.69 -3.58
C ARG A 118 -12.80 -6.03 -4.31
N VAL A 119 -11.99 -6.23 -5.34
CA VAL A 119 -12.11 -7.39 -6.26
C VAL A 119 -11.33 -8.61 -5.76
N VAL A 120 -10.27 -8.42 -4.98
CA VAL A 120 -9.42 -9.51 -4.49
C VAL A 120 -9.57 -9.69 -2.98
N THR A 121 -9.31 -8.65 -2.19
CA THR A 121 -9.27 -8.78 -0.72
C THR A 121 -10.65 -8.97 -0.10
N GLN A 122 -11.65 -8.22 -0.56
CA GLN A 122 -13.00 -8.22 -0.01
C GLN A 122 -14.01 -8.97 -0.90
N LYS A 123 -13.53 -9.82 -1.81
CA LYS A 123 -14.38 -10.49 -2.81
C LYS A 123 -15.58 -11.22 -2.19
N ASP A 124 -15.41 -11.80 -1.00
CA ASP A 124 -16.45 -12.60 -0.33
C ASP A 124 -17.42 -11.73 0.50
N ASP A 125 -17.22 -10.42 0.58
CA ASP A 125 -18.17 -9.53 1.24
C ASP A 125 -19.33 -9.21 0.29
N PRO A 126 -20.59 -9.55 0.64
CA PRO A 126 -21.72 -9.42 -0.28
C PRO A 126 -22.09 -7.98 -0.63
N ALA A 127 -21.64 -6.99 0.16
CA ALA A 127 -21.96 -5.59 -0.04
C ALA A 127 -20.76 -4.76 -0.51
N LEU A 128 -19.55 -5.17 -0.14
CA LEU A 128 -18.29 -4.47 -0.35
C LEU A 128 -17.42 -5.12 -1.43
N GLY A 129 -17.55 -6.43 -1.63
CA GLY A 129 -16.93 -7.15 -2.73
C GLY A 129 -17.46 -6.67 -4.08
N MET A 130 -16.60 -6.76 -5.09
CA MET A 130 -16.95 -6.36 -6.45
C MET A 130 -16.69 -7.53 -7.42
N PRO A 131 -17.65 -7.90 -8.28
CA PRO A 131 -19.03 -7.43 -8.33
C PRO A 131 -19.80 -7.66 -7.02
N PRO A 132 -20.79 -6.81 -6.67
CA PRO A 132 -21.54 -6.96 -5.44
C PRO A 132 -22.67 -7.98 -5.60
N ASN A 133 -23.12 -8.58 -4.51
CA ASN A 133 -24.16 -9.59 -4.56
C ASN A 133 -25.55 -8.98 -4.86
N SER A 134 -26.30 -9.61 -5.77
CA SER A 134 -27.65 -9.21 -6.20
C SER A 134 -28.71 -9.24 -5.10
N SER A 135 -28.48 -9.99 -4.02
CA SER A 135 -29.34 -9.96 -2.84
C SER A 135 -29.27 -8.63 -2.07
N ILE A 136 -28.16 -7.89 -2.21
CA ILE A 136 -27.96 -6.57 -1.60
C ILE A 136 -28.17 -5.45 -2.62
N TYR A 137 -27.67 -5.63 -3.85
CA TYR A 137 -27.80 -4.70 -4.97
C TYR A 137 -28.52 -5.37 -6.13
N PRO A 138 -29.87 -5.28 -6.22
CA PRO A 138 -30.66 -5.98 -7.25
C PRO A 138 -30.30 -5.63 -8.70
N GLU A 139 -29.63 -4.51 -8.92
CA GLU A 139 -29.06 -4.08 -10.20
C GLU A 139 -27.78 -4.84 -10.59
N SER A 140 -27.16 -5.56 -9.65
CA SER A 140 -25.96 -6.34 -9.92
C SER A 140 -26.29 -7.48 -10.88
N ILE A 141 -25.59 -7.50 -12.01
CA ILE A 141 -25.77 -8.51 -13.05
C ILE A 141 -24.99 -9.81 -12.74
N LYS A 142 -24.12 -9.76 -11.73
CA LYS A 142 -23.21 -10.84 -11.37
C LYS A 142 -22.84 -10.72 -9.89
N ASP A 143 -22.94 -11.81 -9.15
CA ASP A 143 -22.66 -11.82 -7.71
C ASP A 143 -21.16 -11.88 -7.40
N ASP A 144 -20.37 -12.53 -8.26
CA ASP A 144 -18.93 -12.76 -8.09
C ASP A 144 -18.26 -12.98 -9.46
N LEU A 145 -16.95 -12.71 -9.56
CA LEU A 145 -16.15 -13.20 -10.69
C LEU A 145 -16.00 -14.72 -10.61
N THR A 146 -15.94 -15.38 -11.77
CA THR A 146 -15.55 -16.81 -11.81
C THR A 146 -14.10 -16.97 -11.32
N GLU A 147 -13.73 -18.18 -10.91
CA GLU A 147 -12.36 -18.47 -10.49
C GLU A 147 -11.33 -18.12 -11.58
N GLU A 148 -11.67 -18.37 -12.86
CA GLU A 148 -10.82 -18.04 -14.00
C GLU A 148 -10.71 -16.53 -14.24
N GLU A 149 -11.82 -15.79 -14.19
CA GLU A 149 -11.79 -14.33 -14.34
C GLU A 149 -11.02 -13.67 -13.21
N LEU A 150 -11.22 -14.13 -11.98
CA LEU A 150 -10.49 -13.65 -10.82
C LEU A 150 -8.99 -13.95 -10.95
N LEU A 151 -8.61 -15.13 -11.43
CA LEU A 151 -7.21 -15.47 -11.71
C LEU A 151 -6.60 -14.51 -12.75
N LEU A 152 -7.30 -14.26 -13.87
CA LEU A 152 -6.84 -13.35 -14.92
C LEU A 152 -6.67 -11.92 -14.39
N ILE A 153 -7.61 -11.44 -13.58
CA ILE A 153 -7.50 -10.13 -12.90
C ILE A 153 -6.30 -10.09 -11.96
N GLN A 154 -6.09 -11.12 -11.14
CA GLN A 154 -4.95 -11.18 -10.22
C GLN A 154 -3.62 -11.20 -11.00
N CYS A 155 -3.51 -11.98 -12.07
CA CYS A 155 -2.32 -12.00 -12.92
C CYS A 155 -2.05 -10.65 -13.56
N TRP A 156 -3.09 -9.96 -14.05
CA TRP A 156 -2.95 -8.63 -14.61
C TRP A 156 -2.49 -7.61 -13.56
N LEU A 157 -3.06 -7.63 -12.35
CA LEU A 157 -2.62 -6.77 -11.24
C LEU A 157 -1.17 -7.04 -10.84
N LEU A 158 -0.77 -8.32 -10.74
CA LEU A 158 0.61 -8.73 -10.44
C LEU A 158 1.61 -8.24 -11.50
N ALA A 159 1.20 -8.20 -12.76
CA ALA A 159 2.02 -7.67 -13.86
C ALA A 159 2.11 -6.13 -13.89
N GLY A 160 1.47 -5.43 -12.94
CA GLY A 160 1.40 -3.97 -12.92
C GLY A 160 0.35 -3.42 -13.89
N TYR A 161 -0.75 -4.15 -14.06
CA TYR A 161 -1.93 -3.79 -14.84
C TYR A 161 -1.62 -3.26 -16.25
N PRO A 162 -0.78 -3.94 -17.07
CA PRO A 162 -0.38 -3.43 -18.38
C PRO A 162 -1.59 -3.23 -19.31
N LYS A 163 -1.57 -2.14 -20.07
CA LYS A 163 -2.62 -1.86 -21.05
C LYS A 163 -2.55 -2.79 -22.26
N ASN A 164 -1.34 -3.01 -22.80
CA ASN A 164 -1.06 -3.71 -24.06
C ASN A 164 0.02 -4.78 -23.91
#